data_AF-A0A7W1PBD1-F1
#
_entry.id   AF-A0A7W1PBD1-F1
#
_cell.length_a   1.000
_cell.length_b   1.000
_cell.length_c   1.000
_cell.angle_alpha   90.00
_cell.angle_beta   90.00
_cell.angle_gamma   90.00
#
_symmetry.space_group_name_H-M   'P 1'
#
loop_
_entity.id
_entity.type
_entity.pdbx_description
1 polymer ?
#
loop_
_entity_poly.entity_id
_entity_poly.type
_entity_poly.pdbx_seq_one_letter_code
_entity_poly.pdbx_strand_id
1 'polypeptide(L)'
;MRRVKTPARMARLVSQWQRSGEPAARFARRHGVPTWTFWYWRRKLAGAPVDEPRASAAPAFVPVQVASDGEAWVLEVAFQRGERLQVRAGASADLVRATVAALRTGC
;
A
#
# COMPACT_ATOMS: atom_id res chain seq x y z
N MET A 1 22.98 24.59 1.67
CA MET A 1 23.69 23.81 2.72
C MET A 1 23.33 22.33 2.59
N ARG A 2 24.23 21.50 2.07
CA ARG A 2 24.00 20.05 1.89
C ARG A 2 24.28 19.34 3.22
N ARG A 3 23.27 18.84 3.94
CA ARG A 3 23.47 18.05 5.19
C ARG A 3 24.00 16.65 4.85
N VAL A 4 25.27 16.57 4.46
CA VAL A 4 26.01 15.31 4.29
C VAL A 4 26.70 14.98 5.62
N LYS A 5 25.93 14.51 6.60
CA LYS A 5 26.50 14.07 7.91
C LYS A 5 25.91 12.75 8.43
N THR A 6 25.29 11.93 7.58
CA THR A 6 24.58 10.72 8.03
C THR A 6 25.54 9.58 8.42
N PRO A 7 26.57 9.22 7.62
CA PRO A 7 27.43 8.07 7.94
C PRO A 7 28.37 8.32 9.13
N ALA A 8 28.99 9.50 9.20
CA ALA A 8 29.90 9.85 10.30
C ALA A 8 29.16 9.98 11.65
N ARG A 9 27.95 10.54 11.64
CA ARG A 9 27.10 10.63 12.84
C ARG A 9 26.68 9.25 13.33
N MET A 10 26.29 8.38 12.40
CA MET A 10 25.95 6.97 12.68
C MET A 10 27.10 6.25 13.38
N ALA A 11 28.30 6.24 12.78
CA ALA A 11 29.47 5.56 13.33
C ALA A 11 29.87 6.09 14.72
N ARG A 12 29.85 7.42 14.90
CA ARG A 12 30.15 8.05 16.19
C ARG A 12 29.17 7.63 17.28
N LEU A 13 27.87 7.65 17.00
CA LEU A 13 26.85 7.30 18.00
C LEU A 13 26.89 5.81 18.37
N VAL A 14 27.12 4.92 17.41
CA VAL A 14 27.30 3.49 17.69
C VAL A 14 28.55 3.22 18.53
N SER A 15 29.66 3.91 18.25
CA SER A 15 30.91 3.79 19.04
C SER A 15 30.76 4.36 20.46
N GLN A 16 30.00 5.45 20.63
CA GLN A 16 29.67 6.00 21.95
C GLN A 16 28.79 5.03 22.75
N TRP A 17 27.81 4.41 22.09
CA TRP A 17 26.95 3.41 22.72
C TRP A 17 27.73 2.17 23.17
N GLN A 18 28.61 1.62 22.33
CA GLN A 18 29.44 0.46 22.67
C GLN A 18 30.28 0.70 23.94
N ARG A 19 30.78 1.92 24.13
CA ARG A 19 31.52 2.32 25.34
C ARG A 19 30.63 2.61 26.56
N SER A 20 29.36 2.94 26.35
CA SER A 20 28.43 3.29 27.43
C SER A 20 27.90 2.10 28.21
N GLY A 21 27.87 0.91 27.61
CA GLY A 21 27.25 -0.29 28.21
C GLY A 21 25.72 -0.20 28.42
N GLU A 22 25.09 0.90 27.99
CA GLU A 22 23.64 1.10 28.17
C GLU A 22 22.81 0.25 27.19
N PRO A 23 21.55 -0.07 27.52
CA PRO A 23 20.62 -0.65 26.56
C PRO A 23 20.44 0.27 25.34
N ALA A 24 20.56 -0.29 24.12
CA ALA A 24 20.55 0.48 22.88
C ALA A 24 19.29 1.35 22.69
N ALA A 25 18.12 0.88 23.12
CA ALA A 25 16.87 1.65 23.06
C ALA A 25 16.91 2.88 23.97
N ARG A 26 17.50 2.76 25.16
CA ARG A 26 17.67 3.87 26.12
C ARG A 26 18.65 4.91 25.56
N PHE A 27 19.78 4.44 25.01
CA PHE A 27 20.76 5.29 24.35
C PHE A 27 20.14 6.05 23.17
N ALA A 28 19.45 5.36 22.27
CA ALA A 28 18.82 5.97 21.10
C ALA A 28 17.83 7.09 21.47
N ARG A 29 16.95 6.83 22.45
CA ARG A 29 16.00 7.83 22.95
C ARG A 29 16.69 9.06 23.53
N ARG A 30 17.74 8.87 24.36
CA ARG A 30 18.52 9.98 24.94
C ARG A 30 19.18 10.85 23.87
N HIS A 31 19.62 10.25 22.77
CA HIS A 31 20.30 10.95 21.68
C HIS A 31 19.37 11.40 20.54
N GLY A 32 18.04 11.33 20.74
CA GLY A 32 17.04 11.79 19.77
C GLY A 32 17.03 11.00 18.46
N VAL A 33 17.37 9.71 18.53
CA VAL A 33 17.38 8.80 17.38
C VAL A 33 16.23 7.79 17.58
N PRO A 34 15.36 7.58 16.57
CA PRO A 34 14.37 6.52 16.64
C PRO A 34 15.04 5.16 16.87
N THR A 35 14.49 4.36 17.78
CA THR A 35 15.08 3.07 18.19
C THR A 35 15.32 2.16 16.99
N TRP A 36 14.37 2.07 16.04
CA TRP A 36 14.52 1.25 14.83
C TRP A 36 15.71 1.70 13.95
N THR A 37 15.92 3.02 13.82
CA THR A 37 17.03 3.58 13.04
C THR A 37 18.36 3.22 13.68
N PHE A 38 18.42 3.25 15.01
CA PHE A 38 19.62 2.88 15.76
C PHE A 38 19.92 1.37 15.66
N TRP A 39 18.89 0.51 15.66
CA TRP A 39 19.05 -0.92 15.38
C TRP A 39 19.61 -1.18 13.98
N TYR A 40 19.10 -0.47 12.96
CA TYR A 40 19.62 -0.55 11.61
C TYR A 40 21.11 -0.16 11.54
N TRP A 41 21.51 0.92 12.20
CA TRP A 41 22.92 1.36 12.27
C TRP A 41 23.83 0.33 12.93
N ARG A 42 23.38 -0.27 14.04
CA ARG A 42 24.12 -1.34 14.72
C ARG A 42 24.35 -2.53 13.79
N ARG A 43 23.29 -2.99 13.11
CA ARG A 43 23.38 -4.09 12.15
C ARG A 43 24.34 -3.75 10.99
N LYS A 44 24.22 -2.55 10.43
CA LYS A 44 25.05 -2.07 9.33
C LYS A 44 26.52 -1.95 9.66
N LEU A 45 26.87 -1.54 10.88
CA LEU A 45 28.25 -1.36 11.30
C LEU A 45 28.89 -2.61 11.91
N ALA A 46 28.08 -3.60 12.32
CA ALA A 46 28.59 -4.88 12.81
C ALA A 46 29.13 -5.80 11.70
N GLY A 47 29.12 -5.36 10.43
CA GLY A 47 29.53 -6.18 9.29
C GLY A 47 28.59 -7.36 9.03
N ALA A 48 27.47 -7.47 9.76
CA ALA A 48 26.40 -8.37 9.40
C ALA A 48 25.96 -7.99 7.97
N PRO A 49 25.66 -8.95 7.10
CA PRO A 49 24.96 -8.64 5.86
C PRO A 49 23.71 -7.90 6.31
N VAL A 50 23.72 -6.57 6.10
CA VAL A 50 22.47 -5.87 5.98
C VAL A 50 21.90 -6.59 4.78
N ASP A 51 20.81 -7.31 4.97
CA ASP A 51 19.87 -7.47 3.88
C ASP A 51 19.50 -6.03 3.50
N GLU A 52 20.37 -5.37 2.72
CA GLU A 52 19.91 -4.53 1.63
C GLU A 52 18.82 -5.38 1.03
N PRO A 53 17.57 -4.88 0.95
CA PRO A 53 16.48 -5.66 0.43
C PRO A 53 17.04 -6.31 -0.81
N ARG A 54 17.23 -7.65 -0.72
CA ARG A 54 17.89 -8.41 -1.78
C ARG A 54 17.16 -7.93 -3.01
N ALA A 55 17.87 -7.68 -4.10
CA ALA A 55 17.21 -7.55 -5.38
C ALA A 55 16.58 -8.91 -5.73
N SER A 56 15.61 -9.38 -4.91
CA SER A 56 14.37 -9.96 -5.35
C SER A 56 14.02 -9.13 -6.57
N ALA A 57 14.01 -9.81 -7.72
CA ALA A 57 13.64 -9.22 -8.99
C ALA A 57 12.54 -8.20 -8.70
N ALA A 58 12.81 -6.92 -9.01
CA ALA A 58 11.89 -5.84 -8.70
C ALA A 58 10.49 -6.33 -9.08
N PRO A 59 9.50 -6.25 -8.16
CA PRO A 59 8.19 -6.82 -8.41
C PRO A 59 7.72 -6.36 -9.78
N ALA A 60 7.63 -7.32 -10.70
CA ALA A 60 7.26 -7.03 -12.08
C ALA A 60 5.74 -6.94 -12.14
N PHE A 61 5.23 -5.87 -12.75
CA PHE A 61 3.82 -5.83 -13.08
C PHE A 61 3.52 -6.98 -14.05
N VAL A 62 2.54 -7.80 -13.69
CA VAL A 62 2.01 -8.84 -14.58
C VAL A 62 0.75 -8.27 -15.22
N PRO A 63 0.59 -8.37 -16.55
CA PRO A 63 -0.62 -7.93 -17.22
C PRO A 63 -1.82 -8.74 -16.72
N VAL A 64 -2.82 -8.04 -16.19
CA VAL A 64 -4.11 -8.63 -15.84
C VAL A 64 -4.98 -8.60 -17.08
N GLN A 65 -5.40 -9.78 -17.55
CA GLN A 65 -6.44 -9.88 -18.56
C GLN A 65 -7.77 -9.58 -17.87
N VAL A 66 -8.43 -8.50 -18.27
CA VAL A 66 -9.83 -8.28 -17.89
C VAL A 66 -10.64 -9.32 -18.64
N ALA A 67 -11.19 -10.29 -17.91
CA ALA A 67 -12.22 -11.14 -18.47
C ALA A 67 -13.33 -10.22 -18.94
N SER A 68 -13.52 -10.12 -20.26
CA SER A 68 -14.76 -9.58 -20.78
C SER A 68 -15.82 -10.57 -20.36
N ASP A 69 -16.56 -10.27 -19.30
CA ASP A 69 -17.79 -10.98 -19.02
C ASP A 69 -18.62 -10.91 -20.31
N GLY A 70 -18.97 -12.10 -20.81
CA GLY A 70 -19.68 -12.24 -22.08
C GLY A 70 -20.94 -11.39 -22.07
N GLU A 71 -21.05 -10.55 -23.10
CA GLU A 71 -22.12 -9.58 -23.37
C GLU A 71 -22.16 -8.36 -22.43
N ALA A 72 -21.43 -7.33 -22.84
CA ALA A 72 -21.46 -6.01 -22.23
C ALA A 72 -22.89 -5.45 -22.15
N TRP A 73 -23.32 -5.14 -20.93
CA TRP A 73 -24.49 -4.30 -20.68
C TRP A 73 -24.22 -2.92 -21.27
N VAL A 74 -25.19 -2.35 -21.98
CA VAL A 74 -25.06 -1.00 -22.56
C VAL A 74 -25.41 0.07 -21.51
N LEU A 75 -26.22 -0.29 -20.51
CA LEU A 75 -26.70 0.62 -19.49
C LEU A 75 -26.89 -0.12 -18.17
N GLU A 76 -26.36 0.43 -17.08
CA GLU A 76 -26.67 0.03 -15.71
C GLU A 76 -27.40 1.18 -14.99
N VAL A 77 -28.52 0.86 -14.33
CA VAL A 77 -29.29 1.81 -13.50
C VAL A 77 -29.25 1.32 -12.06
N ALA A 78 -28.67 2.13 -11.18
CA ALA A 78 -28.69 1.88 -9.74
C ALA A 78 -29.89 2.57 -9.07
N PHE A 79 -30.61 1.85 -8.22
CA PHE A 79 -31.75 2.36 -7.46
C PHE A 79 -31.36 2.69 -6.01
N GLN A 80 -32.15 3.51 -5.33
CA GLN A 80 -31.82 4.02 -4.00
C GLN A 80 -31.73 2.93 -2.92
N ARG A 81 -32.46 1.82 -3.07
CA ARG A 81 -32.47 0.69 -2.12
C ARG A 81 -31.38 -0.35 -2.44
N GLY A 82 -30.50 -0.06 -3.41
CA GLY A 82 -29.34 -0.89 -3.74
C GLY A 82 -29.58 -1.90 -4.87
N GLU A 83 -30.78 -1.95 -5.45
CA GLU A 83 -31.05 -2.74 -6.64
C GLU A 83 -30.30 -2.15 -7.86
N ARG A 84 -29.96 -3.02 -8.81
CA ARG A 84 -29.31 -2.62 -10.06
C ARG A 84 -30.03 -3.28 -11.22
N LEU A 85 -30.41 -2.48 -12.22
CA LEU A 85 -30.96 -2.95 -13.48
C LEU A 85 -29.88 -2.86 -14.55
N GLN A 86 -29.50 -4.01 -15.10
CA GLN A 86 -28.55 -4.10 -16.20
C GLN A 86 -29.32 -4.34 -17.50
N VAL A 87 -29.11 -3.46 -18.48
CA VAL A 87 -29.78 -3.49 -19.79
C VAL A 87 -28.77 -3.92 -20.85
N ARG A 88 -29.05 -5.06 -21.49
CA ARG A 88 -28.27 -5.58 -22.60
C ARG A 88 -28.54 -4.83 -23.91
N ALA A 89 -27.57 -4.92 -24.82
CA ALA A 89 -27.80 -4.57 -26.22
C ALA A 89 -28.94 -5.43 -26.78
N GLY A 90 -29.95 -4.81 -27.40
CA GLY A 90 -31.12 -5.50 -27.94
C GLY A 90 -32.28 -5.74 -26.96
N ALA A 91 -32.19 -5.26 -25.72
CA ALA A 91 -33.32 -5.30 -24.80
C ALA A 91 -34.50 -4.44 -25.33
N SER A 92 -35.73 -4.97 -25.24
CA SER A 92 -36.94 -4.24 -25.62
C SER A 92 -37.14 -3.01 -24.73
N ALA A 93 -37.32 -1.84 -25.36
CA ALA A 93 -37.57 -0.59 -24.67
C ALA A 93 -38.83 -0.65 -23.78
N ASP A 94 -39.86 -1.40 -24.21
CA ASP A 94 -41.10 -1.55 -23.46
C ASP A 94 -40.90 -2.37 -22.19
N LEU A 95 -40.10 -3.44 -22.27
CA LEU A 95 -39.75 -4.26 -21.11
C LEU A 95 -38.93 -3.46 -20.09
N VAL A 96 -37.94 -2.70 -20.55
CA VAL A 96 -37.14 -1.81 -19.68
C VAL A 96 -38.05 -0.77 -19.01
N ARG A 97 -38.95 -0.14 -19.77
CA ARG A 97 -39.90 0.85 -19.24
C ARG A 97 -40.83 0.24 -18.18
N ALA A 98 -41.42 -0.91 -18.46
CA ALA A 98 -42.30 -1.60 -17.53
C ALA A 98 -41.58 -1.98 -16.22
N THR A 99 -40.33 -2.45 -16.33
CA THR A 99 -39.51 -2.84 -15.19
C THR A 99 -39.15 -1.63 -14.32
N VAL A 100 -38.70 -0.53 -14.93
CA VAL A 100 -38.39 0.71 -14.22
C VAL A 100 -39.65 1.31 -13.56
N ALA A 101 -40.81 1.24 -14.22
CA ALA A 101 -42.07 1.69 -13.64
C ALA A 101 -42.45 0.86 -12.40
N ALA A 102 -42.38 -0.47 -12.49
CA ALA A 102 -42.69 -1.37 -11.37
C ALA A 102 -41.75 -1.15 -10.17
N LEU A 103 -40.45 -0.97 -10.42
CA LEU A 103 -39.47 -0.71 -9.35
C LEU A 103 -39.66 0.66 -8.68
N ARG A 104 -40.32 1.62 -9.35
CA ARG A 104 -40.64 2.94 -8.78
C ARG A 104 -41.95 2.95 -7.99
N THR A 105 -42.91 2.10 -8.32
CA THR A 105 -44.22 2.05 -7.65
C THR A 105 -44.24 1.17 -6.41
N GLY A 106 -43.32 0.21 -6.28
CA GLY A 106 -43.17 -0.64 -5.10
C GLY A 106 -42.45 0.00 -3.90
N CYS A 107 -42.45 1.34 -3.79
CA CYS A 107 -41.87 2.05 -2.65
C CYS A 107 -42.83 2.17 -1.48
#